data_AF-A0A1I8AHZ0-F1
#
_entry.id   AF-A0A1I8AHZ0-F1
#
_cell.length_a   1.000
_cell.length_b   1.000
_cell.length_c   1.000
_cell.angle_alpha   90.00
_cell.angle_beta   90.00
_cell.angle_gamma   90.00
#
_symmetry.space_group_name_H-M   'P 1'
#
loop_
_entity.id
_entity.type
_entity.pdbx_description
1 polymer ?
#
loop_
_entity_poly.entity_id
_entity_poly.type
_entity_poly.pdbx_seq_one_letter_code
_entity_poly.pdbx_strand_id
1 'polypeptide(L)'
;MPAVPQLQLALVDVRDVAKAHVASMLSKEADGHRILVTAQPSFWFKDIARVLAKEFYRQGYSLPRFTVPYPLVWLYSFVDSQTKAILQRIGFEVKFDNSKAKKLLGLSFTDPAHSLVEMAYSMVERGIVPKKAGYRGPPSEKATSS
;
A
#
# COMPACT_ATOMS: atom_id res chain seq x y z
N MET A 1 -9.42 15.04 0.71
CA MET A 1 -9.67 14.90 2.16
C MET A 1 -8.44 15.36 2.93
N PRO A 2 -8.54 16.21 3.95
CA PRO A 2 -7.37 16.77 4.65
C PRO A 2 -6.73 15.81 5.66
N ALA A 3 -7.47 14.79 6.10
CA ALA A 3 -7.05 13.86 7.14
C ALA A 3 -7.35 12.40 6.76
N VAL A 4 -6.58 11.48 7.34
CA VAL A 4 -6.71 10.02 7.19
C VAL A 4 -6.95 9.36 8.55
N PRO A 5 -7.67 8.22 8.62
CA PRO A 5 -7.80 7.49 9.87
C PRO A 5 -6.46 6.88 10.31
N GLN A 6 -6.32 6.62 11.61
CA GLN A 6 -5.18 5.87 12.15
C GLN A 6 -5.36 4.38 11.87
N LEU A 7 -5.16 3.98 10.61
CA LEU A 7 -5.35 2.61 10.13
C LEU A 7 -4.03 2.06 9.59
N GLN A 8 -3.71 0.82 9.91
CA GLN A 8 -2.59 0.10 9.31
C GLN A 8 -3.08 -0.90 8.26
N LEU A 9 -2.38 -0.95 7.14
CA LEU A 9 -2.68 -1.75 5.97
C LEU A 9 -1.48 -2.65 5.61
N ALA A 10 -1.75 -3.93 5.39
CA ALA A 10 -0.81 -4.80 4.68
C ALA A 10 -0.81 -4.41 3.21
N LEU A 11 0.40 -4.23 2.66
CA LEU A 11 0.61 -3.91 1.26
C LEU A 11 1.53 -4.96 0.65
N VAL A 12 1.34 -5.21 -0.64
CA VAL A 12 2.19 -6.11 -1.43
C VAL A 12 2.14 -5.70 -2.89
N ASP A 13 3.27 -5.84 -3.58
CA ASP A 13 3.31 -5.64 -5.03
C ASP A 13 2.65 -6.83 -5.73
N VAL A 14 1.81 -6.55 -6.73
CA VAL A 14 1.10 -7.58 -7.51
C VAL A 14 2.06 -8.53 -8.22
N ARG A 15 3.27 -8.08 -8.60
CA ARG A 15 4.32 -8.91 -9.20
C ARG A 15 4.82 -9.97 -8.22
N ASP A 16 4.93 -9.64 -6.94
CA ASP A 16 5.35 -10.59 -5.92
C ASP A 16 4.24 -11.59 -5.58
N VAL A 17 2.98 -11.17 -5.66
CA VAL A 17 1.83 -12.08 -5.57
C VAL A 17 1.81 -13.07 -6.73
N ALA A 18 2.06 -12.61 -7.96
CA ALA A 18 2.16 -13.49 -9.12
C ALA A 18 3.30 -14.51 -8.97
N LYS A 19 4.49 -14.06 -8.55
CA LYS A 19 5.63 -14.95 -8.24
C LYS A 19 5.25 -15.96 -7.14
N ALA A 20 4.55 -15.54 -6.11
CA ALA A 20 4.10 -16.41 -5.02
C ALA A 20 3.16 -17.51 -5.52
N HIS A 21 2.22 -17.18 -6.41
CA HIS A 21 1.32 -18.17 -7.01
C HIS A 21 2.09 -19.20 -7.84
N VAL A 22 3.00 -18.75 -8.72
CA VAL A 22 3.82 -19.65 -9.54
C VAL A 22 4.72 -20.54 -8.66
N ALA A 23 5.41 -19.95 -7.68
CA ALA A 23 6.26 -20.70 -6.76
C ALA A 23 5.48 -21.76 -5.96
N SER A 24 4.27 -21.41 -5.51
CA SER A 24 3.40 -22.35 -4.79
C SER A 24 2.96 -23.53 -5.65
N MET A 25 2.74 -23.33 -6.96
CA MET A 25 2.37 -24.41 -7.88
C MET A 25 3.53 -25.34 -8.20
N LEU A 26 4.78 -24.85 -8.13
CA LEU A 26 5.98 -25.60 -8.48
C LEU A 26 6.62 -26.30 -7.27
N SER A 27 6.38 -25.81 -6.06
CA SER A 27 6.96 -26.37 -4.84
C SER A 27 6.02 -27.38 -4.19
N LYS A 28 6.46 -28.64 -4.08
CA LYS A 28 5.75 -29.66 -3.28
C LYS A 28 5.71 -29.30 -1.79
N GLU A 29 6.67 -28.50 -1.32
CA GLU A 29 6.77 -28.06 0.07
C GLU A 29 5.72 -26.99 0.43
N ALA A 30 5.06 -26.39 -0.57
CA ALA A 30 3.98 -25.44 -0.36
C ALA A 30 2.62 -26.13 -0.13
N ASP A 31 2.51 -27.44 -0.41
CA ASP A 31 1.26 -28.17 -0.29
C ASP A 31 0.74 -28.21 1.16
N GLY A 32 -0.56 -28.08 1.34
CA GLY A 32 -1.21 -28.01 2.66
C GLY A 32 -0.90 -26.75 3.48
N HIS A 33 -0.06 -25.83 3.00
CA HIS A 33 0.28 -24.61 3.74
C HIS A 33 -0.58 -23.41 3.36
N ARG A 34 -1.05 -22.69 4.39
CA ARG A 34 -1.60 -21.33 4.25
C ARG A 34 -0.46 -20.33 4.34
N ILE A 35 -0.21 -19.62 3.24
CA ILE A 35 0.92 -18.70 3.10
C ILE A 35 0.40 -17.26 2.98
N LEU A 36 0.82 -16.38 3.89
CA LEU A 36 0.51 -14.95 3.83
C LEU A 36 1.52 -14.24 2.92
N VAL A 37 1.00 -13.66 1.85
CA VAL A 37 1.79 -12.91 0.87
C VAL A 37 1.60 -11.41 1.12
N THR A 38 2.43 -10.87 2.01
CA THR A 38 2.42 -9.44 2.33
C THR A 38 3.83 -8.96 2.62
N ALA A 39 4.17 -7.76 2.15
CA ALA A 39 5.37 -7.09 2.63
C ALA A 39 5.19 -6.73 4.12
N GLN A 40 6.29 -6.69 4.85
CA GLN A 40 6.34 -6.27 6.25
C GLN A 40 7.50 -5.30 6.44
N PRO A 41 7.37 -4.28 7.32
CA PRO A 41 6.21 -4.01 8.18
C PRO A 41 4.98 -3.48 7.41
N SER A 42 3.79 -3.62 8.01
CA SER A 42 2.55 -3.03 7.47
C SER A 42 2.62 -1.49 7.52
N PHE A 43 1.93 -0.81 6.60
CA PHE A 43 2.00 0.65 6.45
C PHE A 43 0.85 1.33 7.17
N TRP A 44 1.14 2.40 7.93
CA TRP A 44 0.07 3.29 8.36
C TRP A 44 -0.45 4.07 7.15
N PHE A 45 -1.75 4.37 7.14
CA PHE A 45 -2.34 5.14 6.05
C PHE A 45 -1.70 6.54 5.91
N LYS A 46 -1.26 7.12 7.03
CA LYS A 46 -0.45 8.35 7.04
C LYS A 46 0.90 8.18 6.35
N ASP A 47 1.53 7.02 6.45
CA ASP A 47 2.81 6.75 5.81
C ASP A 47 2.65 6.61 4.29
N ILE A 48 1.56 5.98 3.83
CA ILE A 48 1.18 5.97 2.40
C ILE A 48 1.03 7.39 1.88
N ALA A 49 0.25 8.23 2.58
CA ALA A 49 0.08 9.63 2.22
C ALA A 49 1.41 10.40 2.23
N ARG A 50 2.32 10.10 3.16
CA ARG A 50 3.66 10.71 3.22
C ARG A 50 4.54 10.29 2.05
N VAL A 51 4.55 9.01 1.67
CA VAL A 51 5.29 8.49 0.51
C VAL A 51 4.83 9.22 -0.75
N LEU A 52 3.51 9.28 -0.99
CA LEU A 52 2.96 9.99 -2.14
C LEU A 52 3.22 11.50 -2.09
N ALA A 53 3.15 12.12 -0.90
CA ALA A 53 3.41 13.55 -0.76
C ALA A 53 4.86 13.91 -1.10
N LYS A 54 5.84 13.06 -0.76
CA LYS A 54 7.26 13.31 -1.10
C LYS A 54 7.45 13.50 -2.61
N GLU A 55 6.75 12.69 -3.41
CA GLU A 55 6.89 12.70 -4.87
C GLU A 55 5.98 13.72 -5.56
N PHE A 56 4.70 13.78 -5.16
CA PHE A 56 3.67 14.49 -5.91
C PHE A 56 3.38 15.90 -5.39
N TYR A 57 3.84 16.28 -4.20
CA TYR A 57 3.56 17.63 -3.67
C TYR A 57 4.20 18.72 -4.53
N ARG A 58 5.45 18.50 -4.98
CA ARG A 58 6.16 19.42 -5.91
C ARG A 58 5.55 19.46 -7.31
N GLN A 59 4.65 18.53 -7.60
CA GLN A 59 3.95 18.40 -8.89
C GLN A 59 2.52 18.98 -8.84
N GLY A 60 2.13 19.59 -7.72
CA GLY A 60 0.84 20.29 -7.55
C GLY A 60 -0.29 19.42 -7.01
N TYR A 61 0.00 18.23 -6.48
CA TYR A 61 -1.01 17.39 -5.82
C TYR A 61 -1.09 17.67 -4.33
N SER A 62 -2.31 17.70 -3.80
CA SER A 62 -2.59 17.89 -2.38
C SER A 62 -2.88 16.55 -1.71
N LEU A 63 -2.04 16.17 -0.76
CA LEU A 63 -2.11 14.90 -0.05
C LEU A 63 -2.47 15.14 1.43
N PRO A 64 -3.25 14.24 2.06
CA PRO A 64 -3.60 14.36 3.48
C PRO A 64 -2.36 14.37 4.37
N ARG A 65 -2.39 15.17 5.44
CA ARG A 65 -1.26 15.28 6.41
C ARG A 65 -1.66 14.94 7.84
N PHE A 66 -2.94 15.09 8.15
CA PHE A 66 -3.46 14.94 9.49
C PHE A 66 -4.03 13.55 9.71
N THR A 67 -3.98 13.09 10.96
CA THR A 67 -4.66 11.86 11.38
C THR A 67 -5.93 12.27 12.10
N VAL A 68 -7.07 11.66 11.74
CA VAL A 68 -8.34 11.91 12.43
C VAL A 68 -8.32 11.23 13.81
N PRO A 69 -8.59 11.96 14.91
CA PRO A 69 -8.77 11.37 16.23
C PRO A 69 -9.92 10.36 16.28
N TYR A 70 -9.78 9.31 17.10
CA TYR A 70 -10.78 8.25 17.23
C TYR A 70 -12.21 8.74 17.49
N PRO A 71 -12.49 9.71 18.39
CA PRO A 71 -13.86 10.16 18.65
C PRO A 71 -14.60 10.69 17.41
N LEU A 72 -13.87 11.35 16.50
CA LEU A 72 -14.44 11.86 15.25
C LEU A 72 -14.72 10.71 14.26
N VAL A 73 -13.84 9.72 14.19
CA VAL A 73 -14.07 8.51 13.37
C VAL A 73 -15.27 7.72 13.91
N TRP A 74 -15.37 7.59 15.23
CA TRP A 74 -16.49 6.95 15.91
C TRP A 74 -17.81 7.65 15.61
N LEU A 75 -17.87 8.97 15.72
CA LEU A 75 -19.08 9.74 15.39
C LEU A 75 -19.46 9.59 13.91
N TYR A 76 -18.48 9.58 13.01
CA TYR A 76 -18.72 9.41 11.58
C TYR A 76 -19.21 7.99 11.22
N SER A 77 -18.89 6.98 12.03
CA SER A 77 -19.32 5.59 11.82
C SER A 77 -20.83 5.37 11.85
N PHE A 78 -21.60 6.30 12.43
CA PHE A 78 -23.07 6.24 12.41
C PHE A 78 -23.66 6.61 11.04
N VAL A 79 -22.91 7.36 10.23
CA VAL A 79 -23.36 7.85 8.92
C VAL A 79 -22.79 7.01 7.78
N ASP A 80 -21.55 6.53 7.92
CA ASP A 80 -20.85 5.78 6.88
C ASP A 80 -20.60 4.32 7.27
N SER A 81 -21.21 3.41 6.52
CA SER A 81 -21.10 1.95 6.75
C SER A 81 -19.67 1.42 6.58
N GLN A 82 -18.88 2.03 5.69
CA GLN A 82 -17.48 1.65 5.47
C GLN A 82 -16.63 2.02 6.69
N THR A 83 -16.83 3.21 7.25
CA THR A 83 -16.20 3.66 8.49
C THR A 83 -16.56 2.75 9.65
N LYS A 84 -17.84 2.35 9.77
CA LYS A 84 -18.29 1.38 10.77
C LYS A 84 -17.56 0.04 10.69
N ALA A 85 -17.31 -0.46 9.48
CA ALA A 85 -16.60 -1.72 9.28
C ALA A 85 -15.12 -1.65 9.70
N ILE A 86 -14.47 -0.49 9.56
CA ILE A 86 -13.06 -0.32 9.94
C ILE A 86 -12.86 0.16 11.38
N LEU A 87 -13.93 0.53 12.09
CA LEU A 87 -13.85 1.16 13.41
C LEU A 87 -13.06 0.34 14.43
N GLN A 88 -13.25 -0.99 14.44
CA GLN A 88 -12.53 -1.92 15.33
C GLN A 88 -11.03 -2.06 15.00
N ARG A 89 -10.59 -1.60 13.84
CA ARG A 89 -9.19 -1.65 13.39
C ARG A 89 -8.45 -0.34 13.62
N ILE A 90 -9.14 0.72 14.02
CA ILE A 90 -8.54 2.04 14.22
C ILE A 90 -7.61 2.02 15.44
N GLY A 91 -6.40 2.52 15.28
CA GLY A 91 -5.40 2.65 16.35
C GLY A 91 -4.63 1.36 16.66
N PHE A 92 -4.98 0.23 16.04
CA PHE A 92 -4.32 -1.04 16.26
C PHE A 92 -3.22 -1.31 15.24
N GLU A 93 -2.10 -1.86 15.72
CA GLU A 93 -1.01 -2.32 14.88
C GLU A 93 -1.33 -3.72 14.33
N VAL A 94 -1.29 -3.86 13.00
CA VAL A 94 -1.51 -5.10 12.28
C VAL A 94 -0.18 -5.65 11.83
N LYS A 95 0.32 -6.66 12.56
CA LYS A 95 1.54 -7.41 12.21
C LYS A 95 1.17 -8.72 11.54
N PHE A 96 1.85 -9.03 10.45
CA PHE A 96 1.71 -10.31 9.77
C PHE A 96 3.05 -11.05 9.77
N ASP A 97 2.98 -12.38 9.88
CA ASP A 97 4.15 -13.23 9.72
C ASP A 97 4.25 -13.72 8.26
N ASN A 98 5.20 -13.16 7.51
CA ASN A 98 5.50 -13.59 6.13
C ASN A 98 6.69 -14.57 6.05
N SER A 99 7.14 -15.12 7.18
CA SER A 99 8.28 -16.04 7.23
C SER A 99 8.07 -17.29 6.36
N LYS A 100 6.83 -17.80 6.28
CA LYS A 100 6.50 -18.94 5.40
C LYS A 100 6.68 -18.60 3.93
N ALA A 101 6.25 -17.42 3.49
CA ALA A 101 6.42 -16.97 2.11
C ALA A 101 7.90 -16.87 1.74
N LYS A 102 8.74 -16.38 2.66
CA LYS A 102 10.20 -16.31 2.45
C LYS A 102 10.86 -17.69 2.44
N LYS A 103 10.52 -18.55 3.40
CA LYS A 103 11.17 -19.86 3.58
C LYS A 103 10.74 -20.91 2.56
N LEU A 104 9.43 -21.04 2.32
CA LEU A 104 8.87 -22.10 1.46
C LEU A 104 8.84 -21.71 -0.02
N LEU A 105 8.70 -20.41 -0.32
CA LEU A 105 8.57 -19.93 -1.71
C LEU A 105 9.79 -19.14 -2.19
N GLY A 106 10.79 -18.93 -1.33
CA GLY A 106 12.00 -18.15 -1.67
C GLY A 106 11.72 -16.68 -2.01
N LEU A 107 10.59 -16.12 -1.55
CA LEU A 107 10.17 -14.79 -1.96
C LEU A 107 10.96 -13.68 -1.25
N SER A 108 11.38 -12.69 -2.03
CA SER A 108 11.73 -11.36 -1.57
C SER A 108 10.60 -10.39 -1.96
N PHE A 109 10.18 -9.55 -1.01
CA PHE A 109 9.11 -8.59 -1.24
C PHE A 109 9.69 -7.25 -1.68
N THR A 110 9.11 -6.69 -2.72
CA THR A 110 9.35 -5.33 -3.20
C THR A 110 8.87 -4.34 -2.13
N ASP A 111 9.60 -3.24 -1.94
CA ASP A 111 9.17 -2.17 -1.05
C ASP A 111 7.84 -1.56 -1.54
N PRO A 112 6.75 -1.64 -0.77
CA PRO A 112 5.47 -1.08 -1.17
C PRO A 112 5.52 0.42 -1.48
N ALA A 113 6.47 1.17 -0.92
CA ALA A 113 6.62 2.58 -1.23
C ALA A 113 6.91 2.82 -2.72
N HIS A 114 7.69 1.94 -3.36
CA HIS A 114 7.98 2.03 -4.79
C HIS A 114 6.72 1.76 -5.61
N SER A 115 6.02 0.66 -5.32
CA SER A 115 4.78 0.27 -6.01
C SER A 115 3.68 1.33 -5.87
N LEU A 116 3.58 2.00 -4.72
CA LEU A 116 2.64 3.09 -4.50
C LEU A 116 2.90 4.28 -5.43
N VAL A 117 4.16 4.64 -5.64
CA VAL A 117 4.56 5.73 -6.53
C VAL A 117 4.33 5.36 -7.99
N GLU A 118 4.75 4.16 -8.43
CA GLU A 118 4.49 3.65 -9.78
C GLU A 118 2.98 3.60 -10.07
N MET A 119 2.18 3.11 -9.12
CA MET A 119 0.72 3.09 -9.22
C MET A 119 0.14 4.50 -9.36
N ALA A 120 0.58 5.46 -8.55
CA ALA A 120 0.09 6.83 -8.62
C ALA A 120 0.42 7.49 -9.97
N TYR A 121 1.62 7.27 -10.51
CA TYR A 121 1.97 7.70 -11.86
C TYR A 121 1.05 7.07 -12.92
N SER A 122 0.84 5.75 -12.85
CA SER A 122 -0.07 5.03 -13.75
C SER A 122 -1.51 5.56 -13.69
N MET A 123 -2.01 5.91 -12.50
CA MET A 123 -3.34 6.50 -12.34
C MET A 123 -3.46 7.87 -12.99
N VAL A 124 -2.42 8.70 -12.93
CA VAL A 124 -2.37 10.01 -13.60
C VAL A 124 -2.28 9.85 -15.12
N GLU A 125 -1.44 8.93 -15.61
CA GLU A 125 -1.30 8.66 -17.05
C GLU A 125 -2.57 8.10 -17.68
N ARG A 126 -3.28 7.23 -16.96
CA ARG A 126 -4.54 6.63 -17.41
C ARG A 126 -5.76 7.54 -17.24
N GLY A 127 -5.58 8.77 -16.75
CA GLY A 127 -6.66 9.74 -16.55
C GLY A 127 -7.61 9.42 -15.39
N ILE A 128 -7.25 8.48 -14.51
CA ILE A 128 -8.01 8.17 -13.28
C ILE A 128 -7.87 9.34 -12.29
N VAL A 129 -6.69 9.97 -12.27
CA VAL A 129 -6.40 11.19 -11.50
C VAL A 129 -6.10 12.32 -12.50
N PRO A 130 -6.66 13.52 -12.32
CA PRO A 130 -6.43 14.63 -13.25
C PRO A 130 -4.96 15.06 -13.26
N LYS A 131 -4.40 15.21 -14.47
CA LYS A 131 -3.06 15.77 -14.68
C LYS A 131 -3.01 17.22 -14.21
N LYS A 132 -2.11 17.53 -13.28
CA LYS A 132 -1.84 18.91 -12.82
C LYS A 132 -0.84 19.60 -13.73
N ALA A 133 -0.90 20.93 -13.80
CA ALA A 133 0.02 21.74 -14.62
C ALA A 133 1.51 21.52 -14.26
N GLY A 134 1.82 21.19 -13.00
CA GLY A 134 3.18 20.91 -12.54
C GLY A 134 3.62 19.45 -12.63
N TYR A 135 2.82 18.58 -13.25
CA TYR A 135 3.10 17.15 -13.36
C TYR A 135 4.28 16.87 -14.30
N ARG A 136 5.22 16.03 -13.87
CA ARG A 136 6.51 15.81 -14.55
C ARG A 136 6.62 14.47 -15.26
N GLY A 137 5.59 13.62 -15.15
CA GLY A 137 5.65 12.24 -15.63
C GLY A 137 6.45 11.32 -14.70
N PRO A 138 6.36 10.00 -14.88
CA PRO A 138 7.17 9.04 -14.15
C PRO A 138 8.67 9.26 -14.44
N PRO A 139 9.56 9.06 -13.45
CA PRO A 139 11.00 9.09 -13.69
C PRO A 139 11.38 8.05 -14.76
N SER A 140 12.28 8.41 -15.67
CA SER A 140 12.69 7.51 -16.76
C SER A 140 13.44 6.29 -16.21
N GLU A 141 13.06 5.11 -16.70
CA GLU A 141 13.54 3.77 -16.30
C GLU A 141 15.00 3.48 -16.74
N LYS A 142 15.91 4.46 -16.61
CA LYS A 142 17.31 4.37 -17.11
C LYS A 142 18.39 4.21 -16.03
N ALA A 143 18.07 3.80 -14.80
CA ALA A 143 19.06 3.72 -13.73
C ALA A 143 19.09 2.41 -12.91
N THR A 144 18.40 1.34 -13.33
CA THR A 144 18.42 0.05 -12.62
C THR A 144 18.53 -1.12 -13.60
N SER A 145 19.62 -1.13 -14.36
CA SER A 145 20.09 -2.32 -15.09
C SER A 145 21.62 -2.30 -15.14
N SER A 146 22.23 -2.60 -14.00
CA SER A 146 23.64 -2.99 -13.87
C SER A 146 23.76 -4.03 -12.76
#